data_AF-A0A1H9EGT9-F1
#
_entry.id   AF-A0A1H9EGT9-F1
#
_cell.length_a   1.000
_cell.length_b   1.000
_cell.length_c   1.000
_cell.angle_alpha   90.00
_cell.angle_beta   90.00
_cell.angle_gamma   90.00
#
_symmetry.space_group_name_H-M   'P 1'
#
loop_
_entity.id
_entity.type
_entity.pdbx_description
1 polymer ?
#
loop_
_entity_poly.entity_id
_entity_poly.type
_entity_poly.pdbx_seq_one_letter_code
_entity_poly.pdbx_strand_id
1 'polypeptide(L)'
;MTIRMTTALRNARATCIITALDAAATPAVFEQYSGGQPDPDASITSMTAHAISTVYTAGDYATAVGHYYRAENTGTSAGAAPAWITDGGTVTDNDITWQDMGEIPVLLATLTLSQPSGTVADGVLTFNAWAEDSSADASNIASWGRFKDGDGNNVLDGSVGVTGSGAAFIINTTNIVSGGPVRIKAGTIPQLIEPGA
;
A
#
# COMPACT_ATOMS: atom_id res chain seq x y z
N MET A 1 7.67 18.50 22.08
CA MET A 1 6.36 18.44 22.75
C MET A 1 5.73 17.11 22.40
N THR A 2 5.46 16.25 23.37
CA THR A 2 4.92 14.90 23.10
C THR A 2 3.46 14.86 23.53
N ILE A 3 2.56 14.63 22.58
CA ILE A 3 1.17 14.30 22.85
C ILE A 3 1.10 12.81 23.16
N ARG A 4 0.44 12.43 24.26
CA ARG A 4 0.20 11.02 24.65
C ARG A 4 -1.29 10.70 24.57
N MET A 5 -1.63 9.55 24.00
CA MET A 5 -3.00 9.06 23.93
C MET A 5 -3.31 8.13 25.10
N THR A 6 -4.54 8.15 25.60
CA THR A 6 -5.00 7.17 26.61
C THR A 6 -5.15 5.80 25.97
N THR A 7 -4.98 4.73 26.76
CA THR A 7 -5.20 3.34 26.29
C THR A 7 -6.59 3.15 25.68
N ALA A 8 -7.60 3.81 26.23
CA ALA A 8 -8.96 3.79 25.68
C ALA A 8 -9.03 4.32 24.25
N LEU A 9 -8.34 5.44 23.97
CA LEU A 9 -8.31 6.01 22.62
C LEU A 9 -7.48 5.15 21.65
N ARG A 10 -6.37 4.57 22.12
CA ARG A 10 -5.58 3.63 21.32
C ARG A 10 -6.39 2.37 20.99
N ASN A 11 -7.11 1.82 21.95
CA ASN A 11 -8.03 0.69 21.74
C ASN A 11 -9.12 1.07 20.73
N ALA A 12 -9.76 2.24 20.86
CA ALA A 12 -10.79 2.65 19.92
C ALA A 12 -10.26 2.73 18.47
N ARG A 13 -9.07 3.30 18.27
CA ARG A 13 -8.44 3.38 16.94
C ARG A 13 -8.09 2.00 16.38
N ALA A 14 -7.44 1.16 17.16
CA ALA A 14 -7.15 -0.23 16.78
C ALA A 14 -8.41 -1.04 16.49
N THR A 15 -9.49 -0.81 17.25
CA THR A 15 -10.80 -1.44 17.03
C THR A 15 -11.43 -0.98 15.71
N CYS A 16 -11.29 0.29 15.32
CA CYS A 16 -11.77 0.73 14.01
C CYS A 16 -11.06 0.00 12.86
N ILE A 17 -9.75 -0.22 12.99
CA ILE A 17 -8.96 -0.93 11.98
C ILE A 17 -9.39 -2.39 11.86
N ILE A 18 -9.44 -3.14 12.97
CA ILE A 18 -9.86 -4.55 12.92
C ILE A 18 -11.31 -4.69 12.45
N THR A 19 -12.20 -3.77 12.83
CA THR A 19 -13.60 -3.76 12.38
C THR A 19 -13.70 -3.56 10.87
N ALA A 20 -12.85 -2.72 10.28
CA ALA A 20 -12.81 -2.53 8.84
C ALA A 20 -12.29 -3.78 8.12
N LEU A 21 -11.24 -4.44 8.65
CA LEU A 21 -10.72 -5.69 8.07
C LEU A 21 -11.76 -6.83 8.13
N ASP A 22 -12.46 -6.94 9.26
CA ASP A 22 -13.47 -7.99 9.51
C ASP A 22 -14.88 -7.56 9.11
N ALA A 23 -15.03 -6.51 8.28
CA ALA A 23 -16.34 -6.04 7.85
C ALA A 23 -17.11 -7.08 7.03
N ALA A 24 -16.38 -7.91 6.27
CA ALA A 24 -16.91 -9.01 5.47
C ALA A 24 -16.85 -10.36 6.21
N ALA A 25 -17.67 -11.31 5.76
CA ALA A 25 -17.61 -12.70 6.25
C ALA A 25 -16.45 -13.50 5.61
N THR A 26 -15.94 -13.04 4.47
CA THR A 26 -14.73 -13.53 3.82
C THR A 26 -13.50 -12.96 4.51
N PRO A 27 -12.40 -13.72 4.61
CA PRO A 27 -11.20 -13.21 5.27
C PRO A 27 -10.57 -12.03 4.51
N ALA A 28 -10.04 -11.07 5.27
CA ALA A 28 -9.19 -10.02 4.75
C ALA A 28 -7.90 -10.56 4.12
N VAL A 29 -7.26 -9.73 3.29
CA VAL A 29 -5.98 -10.05 2.65
C VAL A 29 -4.95 -8.97 2.90
N PHE A 30 -3.68 -9.36 2.93
CA PHE A 30 -2.53 -8.47 2.86
C PHE A 30 -1.79 -8.71 1.55
N GLU A 31 -1.86 -7.73 0.66
CA GLU A 31 -1.20 -7.72 -0.64
C GLU A 31 0.15 -6.99 -0.54
N GLN A 32 1.20 -7.61 -1.07
CA GLN A 32 2.56 -7.07 -1.08
C GLN A 32 2.92 -6.60 -2.48
N TYR A 33 3.51 -5.41 -2.56
CA TYR A 33 3.80 -4.74 -3.82
C TYR A 33 5.25 -4.28 -3.91
N SER A 34 5.78 -4.25 -5.13
CA SER A 34 6.94 -3.42 -5.48
C SER A 34 6.52 -2.03 -5.94
N GLY A 35 7.49 -1.20 -6.30
CA GLY A 35 7.27 0.12 -6.89
C GLY A 35 6.84 1.17 -5.88
N GLY A 36 6.27 2.25 -6.38
CA GLY A 36 5.84 3.40 -5.58
C GLY A 36 4.48 3.19 -4.93
N GLN A 37 4.34 3.51 -3.64
CA GLN A 37 3.05 3.44 -2.96
C GLN A 37 2.12 4.57 -3.46
N PRO A 38 0.89 4.23 -3.93
CA PRO A 38 -0.05 5.25 -4.40
C PRO A 38 -0.64 6.02 -3.21
N ASP A 39 -1.42 7.06 -3.51
CA ASP A 39 -2.14 7.77 -2.47
C ASP A 39 -3.12 6.83 -1.73
N PRO A 40 -3.48 7.16 -0.47
CA PRO A 40 -4.49 6.41 0.25
C PRO A 40 -5.76 6.23 -0.59
N ASP A 41 -6.34 5.03 -0.52
CA ASP A 41 -7.57 4.63 -1.22
C ASP A 41 -7.50 4.58 -2.76
N ALA A 42 -6.39 5.03 -3.37
CA ALA A 42 -6.19 4.92 -4.80
C ALA A 42 -6.19 3.47 -5.28
N SER A 43 -6.88 3.22 -6.39
CA SER A 43 -6.77 1.94 -7.08
C SER A 43 -5.51 1.88 -7.93
N ILE A 44 -4.77 0.78 -7.80
CA ILE A 44 -3.59 0.48 -8.61
C ILE A 44 -3.93 -0.19 -9.95
N THR A 45 -5.13 -0.78 -10.07
CA THR A 45 -5.52 -1.56 -11.26
C THR A 45 -6.13 -0.70 -12.36
N SER A 46 -6.35 0.60 -12.10
CA SER A 46 -7.01 1.54 -13.02
C SER A 46 -6.07 2.58 -13.62
N MET A 47 -4.74 2.47 -13.42
CA MET A 47 -3.79 3.42 -13.98
C MET A 47 -3.68 3.26 -15.50
N THR A 48 -3.91 4.33 -16.26
CA THR A 48 -3.87 4.31 -17.74
C THR A 48 -2.63 4.99 -18.27
N ALA A 49 -2.26 4.75 -19.54
CA ALA A 49 -1.15 5.46 -20.17
C ALA A 49 -1.48 6.95 -20.37
N HIS A 50 -0.48 7.82 -20.23
CA HIS A 50 -0.61 9.23 -20.56
C HIS A 50 -1.13 9.42 -21.98
N ALA A 51 -2.08 10.35 -22.15
CA ALA A 51 -2.67 10.73 -23.41
C ALA A 51 -2.46 12.23 -23.64
N ILE A 52 -2.09 12.61 -24.87
CA ILE A 52 -1.89 14.00 -25.26
C ILE A 52 -3.23 14.74 -25.44
N SER A 53 -3.21 16.06 -25.33
CA SER A 53 -4.41 16.92 -25.46
C SER A 53 -5.64 16.43 -24.67
N THR A 54 -5.41 15.82 -23.51
CA THR A 54 -6.43 15.16 -22.69
C THR A 54 -6.62 15.94 -21.40
N VAL A 55 -7.88 16.07 -20.97
CA VAL A 55 -8.22 16.69 -19.69
C VAL A 55 -7.95 15.70 -18.57
N TYR A 56 -7.20 16.14 -17.57
CA TYR A 56 -6.99 15.43 -16.31
C TYR A 56 -7.46 16.30 -15.14
N THR A 57 -7.96 15.64 -14.11
CA THR A 57 -8.31 16.24 -12.83
C THR A 57 -7.21 16.02 -11.81
N ALA A 58 -7.09 16.92 -10.84
CA ALA A 58 -6.12 16.76 -9.76
C ALA A 58 -6.35 15.42 -9.03
N GLY A 59 -5.28 14.63 -8.86
CA GLY A 59 -5.30 13.29 -8.30
C GLY A 59 -5.38 12.16 -9.34
N ASP A 60 -5.66 12.46 -10.61
CA ASP A 60 -5.61 11.43 -11.66
C ASP A 60 -4.20 10.86 -11.82
N TYR A 61 -4.11 9.57 -12.08
CA TYR A 61 -2.85 8.91 -12.41
C TYR A 61 -2.71 8.66 -13.91
N ALA A 62 -1.51 8.88 -14.43
CA ALA A 62 -1.10 8.48 -15.75
C ALA A 62 0.23 7.71 -15.69
N THR A 63 0.41 6.73 -16.56
CA THR A 63 1.65 5.96 -16.67
C THR A 63 2.48 6.41 -17.85
N ALA A 64 3.79 6.46 -17.66
CA ALA A 64 4.77 6.70 -18.70
C ALA A 64 6.13 6.14 -18.26
N VAL A 65 6.96 5.71 -19.20
CA VAL A 65 8.36 5.29 -18.96
C VAL A 65 8.59 4.31 -17.80
N GLY A 66 7.61 3.45 -17.49
CA GLY A 66 7.68 2.47 -16.40
C GLY A 66 7.32 3.02 -15.01
N HIS A 67 7.02 4.32 -14.92
CA HIS A 67 6.56 5.01 -13.74
C HIS A 67 5.08 5.41 -13.88
N TYR A 68 4.49 5.84 -12.76
CA TYR A 68 3.20 6.50 -12.76
C TYR A 68 3.32 7.88 -12.10
N TYR A 69 2.45 8.77 -12.56
CA TYR A 69 2.50 10.18 -12.24
C TYR A 69 1.13 10.64 -11.80
N ARG A 70 1.09 11.48 -10.76
CA ARG A 70 -0.14 12.13 -10.28
C ARG A 70 -0.28 13.52 -10.88
N ALA A 71 -1.45 13.86 -11.38
CA ALA A 71 -1.76 15.24 -11.72
C ALA A 71 -1.93 16.07 -10.43
N GLU A 72 -1.05 17.05 -10.20
CA GLU A 72 -1.14 17.95 -9.04
C GLU A 72 -2.24 19.01 -9.20
N ASN A 73 -2.69 19.23 -10.43
CA ASN A 73 -3.73 20.20 -10.74
C ASN A 73 -4.58 19.74 -11.93
N THR A 74 -5.82 20.24 -11.98
CA THR A 74 -6.72 20.04 -13.13
C THR A 74 -6.21 20.86 -14.32
N GLY A 75 -6.19 20.27 -15.50
CA GLY A 75 -5.70 20.92 -16.72
C GLY A 75 -5.81 20.02 -17.94
N THR A 76 -5.28 20.48 -19.07
CA THR A 76 -5.14 19.69 -20.30
C THR A 76 -3.67 19.46 -20.60
N SER A 77 -3.29 18.22 -20.88
CA SER A 77 -1.92 17.85 -21.28
C SER A 77 -1.55 18.48 -22.62
N ALA A 78 -0.25 18.62 -22.90
CA ALA A 78 0.21 19.16 -24.17
C ALA A 78 -0.14 18.24 -25.37
N GLY A 79 0.01 18.77 -26.58
CA GLY A 79 -0.12 18.00 -27.82
C GLY A 79 1.03 17.03 -28.11
N ALA A 80 2.03 16.98 -27.23
CA ALA A 80 3.14 16.03 -27.25
C ALA A 80 3.50 15.67 -25.81
N ALA A 81 3.92 14.44 -25.56
CA ALA A 81 4.33 14.02 -24.23
C ALA A 81 5.54 14.83 -23.72
N PRO A 82 5.57 15.20 -22.42
CA PRO A 82 6.73 15.85 -21.84
C PRO A 82 7.94 14.91 -21.76
N ALA A 83 9.12 15.45 -21.48
CA ALA A 83 10.26 14.64 -21.07
C ALA A 83 10.03 14.16 -19.63
N TRP A 84 9.62 12.91 -19.48
CA TRP A 84 9.32 12.32 -18.17
C TRP A 84 10.57 12.19 -17.31
N ILE A 85 10.42 12.58 -16.05
CA ILE A 85 11.39 12.38 -14.96
C ILE A 85 11.09 11.07 -14.22
N THR A 86 12.08 10.51 -13.53
CA THR A 86 11.94 9.26 -12.75
C THR A 86 12.63 9.35 -11.38
N ASP A 87 12.77 10.56 -10.86
CA ASP A 87 13.51 10.88 -9.63
C ASP A 87 12.61 11.31 -8.47
N GLY A 88 11.29 11.14 -8.61
CA GLY A 88 10.31 11.63 -7.62
C GLY A 88 10.07 13.14 -7.67
N GLY A 89 10.57 13.85 -8.69
CA GLY A 89 10.30 15.27 -8.89
C GLY A 89 8.94 15.56 -9.53
N THR A 90 8.80 16.76 -10.10
CA THR A 90 7.67 17.14 -10.94
C THR A 90 8.07 17.52 -12.36
N VAL A 91 7.16 17.33 -13.32
CA VAL A 91 7.30 17.80 -14.71
C VAL A 91 6.05 18.54 -15.16
N THR A 92 6.25 19.68 -15.82
CA THR A 92 5.15 20.46 -16.40
C THR A 92 4.83 19.97 -17.81
N ASP A 93 3.55 19.77 -18.10
CA ASP A 93 2.98 19.29 -19.34
C ASP A 93 1.78 20.19 -19.72
N ASN A 94 2.08 21.28 -20.43
CA ASN A 94 1.13 22.36 -20.70
C ASN A 94 0.53 22.94 -19.40
N ASP A 95 -0.77 22.70 -19.15
CA ASP A 95 -1.47 23.21 -17.99
C ASP A 95 -1.30 22.31 -16.77
N ILE A 96 -0.79 21.09 -16.93
CA ILE A 96 -0.70 20.08 -15.86
C ILE A 96 0.71 20.03 -15.29
N THR A 97 0.81 19.92 -13.96
CA THR A 97 2.02 19.51 -13.27
C THR A 97 1.88 18.06 -12.82
N TRP A 98 2.77 17.20 -13.32
CA TRP A 98 2.82 15.79 -12.98
C TRP A 98 3.86 15.55 -11.89
N GLN A 99 3.48 14.89 -10.80
CA GLN A 99 4.38 14.40 -9.75
C GLN A 99 4.74 12.93 -10.02
N ASP A 100 6.03 12.60 -10.09
CA ASP A 100 6.48 11.21 -10.17
C ASP A 100 6.20 10.50 -8.84
N MET A 101 5.41 9.43 -8.90
CA MET A 101 5.03 8.62 -7.73
C MET A 101 5.89 7.35 -7.63
N GLY A 102 6.83 7.14 -8.57
CA GLY A 102 7.73 5.99 -8.64
C GLY A 102 7.33 4.96 -9.68
N GLU A 103 8.01 3.82 -9.66
CA GLU A 103 7.72 2.69 -10.56
C GLU A 103 6.28 2.20 -10.37
N ILE A 104 5.65 1.76 -11.47
CA ILE A 104 4.28 1.21 -11.45
C ILE A 104 4.23 0.01 -10.48
N PRO A 105 3.28 -0.02 -9.53
CA PRO A 105 3.18 -1.11 -8.60
C PRO A 105 2.90 -2.45 -9.28
N VAL A 106 3.59 -3.49 -8.80
CA VAL A 106 3.36 -4.88 -9.23
C VAL A 106 3.00 -5.69 -8.01
N LEU A 107 1.87 -6.42 -8.08
CA LEU A 107 1.48 -7.37 -7.04
C LEU A 107 2.49 -8.51 -7.01
N LEU A 108 3.08 -8.76 -5.85
CA LEU A 108 4.09 -9.80 -5.66
C LEU A 108 3.52 -11.02 -4.96
N ALA A 109 2.64 -10.81 -3.98
CA ALA A 109 2.07 -11.89 -3.18
C ALA A 109 0.80 -11.45 -2.45
N THR A 110 -0.06 -12.41 -2.14
CA THR A 110 -1.30 -12.22 -1.39
C THR A 110 -1.35 -13.17 -0.19
N LEU A 111 -1.34 -12.62 1.03
CA LEU A 111 -1.48 -13.38 2.27
C LEU A 111 -2.90 -13.24 2.80
N THR A 112 -3.59 -14.36 3.03
CA THR A 112 -4.96 -14.33 3.58
C THR A 112 -4.93 -14.33 5.11
N LEU A 113 -5.66 -13.43 5.75
CA LEU A 113 -5.78 -13.36 7.21
C LEU A 113 -6.75 -14.45 7.72
N SER A 114 -6.76 -14.68 9.03
CA SER A 114 -7.87 -15.41 9.67
C SER A 114 -9.15 -14.58 9.64
N GLN A 115 -10.32 -15.22 9.75
CA GLN A 115 -11.59 -14.55 10.01
C GLN A 115 -12.15 -15.06 11.35
N PRO A 116 -12.20 -14.25 12.42
CA PRO A 116 -11.78 -12.84 12.51
C PRO A 116 -10.25 -12.65 12.43
N SER A 117 -9.84 -11.45 12.04
CA SER A 117 -8.45 -11.08 11.71
C SER A 117 -7.54 -10.94 12.93
N GLY A 118 -8.08 -10.71 14.13
CA GLY A 118 -7.28 -10.47 15.32
C GLY A 118 -8.05 -9.96 16.53
N THR A 119 -7.33 -9.47 17.53
CA THR A 119 -7.87 -8.94 18.79
C THR A 119 -7.17 -7.65 19.21
N VAL A 120 -7.88 -6.77 19.93
CA VAL A 120 -7.37 -5.50 20.45
C VAL A 120 -7.33 -5.55 21.97
N ALA A 121 -6.16 -5.28 22.56
CA ALA A 121 -5.99 -5.14 23.99
C ALA A 121 -4.84 -4.17 24.30
N ASP A 122 -4.96 -3.38 25.38
CA ASP A 122 -3.91 -2.49 25.89
C ASP A 122 -3.30 -1.49 24.88
N GLY A 123 -4.06 -1.13 23.85
CA GLY A 123 -3.67 -0.24 22.77
C GLY A 123 -2.84 -0.93 21.68
N VAL A 124 -2.90 -2.26 21.61
CA VAL A 124 -2.20 -3.09 20.63
C VAL A 124 -3.21 -3.94 19.87
N LEU A 125 -3.16 -3.85 18.54
CA LEU A 125 -3.83 -4.79 17.64
C LEU A 125 -2.92 -6.00 17.43
N THR A 126 -3.39 -7.18 17.83
CA THR A 126 -2.70 -8.47 17.66
C THR A 126 -3.43 -9.30 16.63
N PHE A 127 -2.81 -9.50 15.46
CA PHE A 127 -3.39 -10.33 14.41
C PHE A 127 -3.38 -11.83 14.76
N ASN A 128 -4.40 -12.54 14.28
CA ASN A 128 -4.46 -14.01 14.28
C ASN A 128 -3.54 -14.59 13.19
N ALA A 129 -3.52 -15.91 13.02
CA ALA A 129 -2.69 -16.57 12.02
C ALA A 129 -3.03 -16.14 10.59
N TRP A 130 -2.03 -16.05 9.72
CA TRP A 130 -2.20 -15.78 8.29
C TRP A 130 -1.86 -17.03 7.50
N ALA A 131 -2.61 -17.26 6.41
CA ALA A 131 -2.24 -18.25 5.42
C ALA A 131 -1.07 -17.72 4.58
N GLU A 132 -0.05 -18.55 4.40
CA GLU A 132 1.08 -18.27 3.52
C GLU A 132 0.62 -18.21 2.06
N ASP A 133 1.27 -17.37 1.28
CA ASP A 133 1.15 -17.41 -0.16
C ASP A 133 2.05 -18.53 -0.64
N SER A 134 1.47 -19.63 -1.11
CA SER A 134 2.21 -20.80 -1.58
C SER A 134 2.89 -20.58 -2.94
N SER A 135 2.52 -19.54 -3.68
CA SER A 135 2.99 -19.27 -5.03
C SER A 135 2.89 -17.78 -5.37
N ALA A 136 3.93 -17.03 -5.02
CA ALA A 136 4.04 -15.60 -5.34
C ALA A 136 3.70 -15.28 -6.80
N ASP A 137 2.95 -14.20 -7.00
CA ASP A 137 2.49 -13.73 -8.31
C ASP A 137 3.65 -13.26 -9.20
N ALA A 138 4.65 -12.58 -8.63
CA ALA A 138 5.76 -11.99 -9.38
C ALA A 138 7.06 -11.94 -8.58
N SER A 139 8.18 -11.79 -9.30
CA SER A 139 9.50 -11.58 -8.72
C SER A 139 9.83 -10.09 -8.66
N ASN A 140 10.01 -9.54 -7.48
CA ASN A 140 10.60 -8.21 -7.27
C ASN A 140 10.94 -8.00 -5.77
N ILE A 141 11.38 -6.80 -5.43
CA ILE A 141 11.56 -6.37 -4.05
C ILE A 141 10.24 -5.75 -3.55
N ALA A 142 9.65 -6.35 -2.51
CA ALA A 142 8.51 -5.78 -1.80
C ALA A 142 8.94 -4.50 -1.07
N SER A 143 8.28 -3.38 -1.38
CA SER A 143 8.55 -2.05 -0.81
C SER A 143 7.39 -1.54 0.05
N TRP A 144 6.16 -1.95 -0.25
CA TRP A 144 4.95 -1.57 0.48
C TRP A 144 3.89 -2.68 0.42
N GLY A 145 2.86 -2.56 1.24
CA GLY A 145 1.75 -3.50 1.26
C GLY A 145 0.45 -2.83 1.68
N ARG A 146 -0.64 -3.50 1.32
CA ARG A 146 -2.01 -3.03 1.50
C ARG A 146 -2.85 -4.13 2.11
N PHE A 147 -3.66 -3.77 3.10
CA PHE A 147 -4.73 -4.64 3.55
C PHE A 147 -6.03 -4.29 2.85
N LYS A 148 -6.75 -5.33 2.46
CA LYS A 148 -8.13 -5.23 2.01
C LYS A 148 -9.03 -6.08 2.89
N ASP A 149 -10.27 -5.63 3.09
CA ASP A 149 -11.30 -6.48 3.68
C ASP A 149 -11.67 -7.64 2.75
N GLY A 150 -12.50 -8.56 3.22
CA GLY A 150 -12.95 -9.70 2.42
C GLY A 150 -13.81 -9.35 1.20
N ASP A 151 -14.28 -8.10 1.07
CA ASP A 151 -15.03 -7.59 -0.09
C ASP A 151 -14.11 -6.86 -1.09
N GLY A 152 -12.81 -6.70 -0.75
CA GLY A 152 -11.79 -6.07 -1.59
C GLY A 152 -11.64 -4.56 -1.37
N ASN A 153 -12.24 -3.98 -0.34
CA ASN A 153 -12.07 -2.57 0.01
C ASN A 153 -10.74 -2.34 0.73
N ASN A 154 -10.02 -1.29 0.37
CA ASN A 154 -8.76 -0.92 1.02
C ASN A 154 -9.02 -0.51 2.48
N VAL A 155 -8.17 -0.98 3.40
CA VAL A 155 -8.29 -0.64 4.82
C VAL A 155 -7.08 0.14 5.33
N LEU A 156 -5.86 -0.33 5.00
CA LEU A 156 -4.64 0.34 5.44
C LEU A 156 -3.45 -0.01 4.54
N ASP A 157 -2.54 0.95 4.40
CA ASP A 157 -1.31 0.81 3.63
C ASP A 157 -0.09 1.13 4.49
N GLY A 158 1.07 0.61 4.10
CA GLY A 158 2.32 0.95 4.76
C GLY A 158 3.54 0.32 4.10
N SER A 159 4.71 0.83 4.49
CA SER A 159 5.99 0.32 4.03
C SER A 159 6.23 -1.12 4.49
N VAL A 160 6.86 -1.91 3.64
CA VAL A 160 7.26 -3.29 3.90
C VAL A 160 8.78 -3.35 3.95
N GLY A 161 9.32 -4.09 4.92
CA GLY A 161 10.76 -4.25 5.04
C GLY A 161 11.16 -5.42 5.92
N VAL A 162 12.48 -5.61 6.08
CA VAL A 162 13.05 -6.62 6.97
C VAL A 162 13.27 -6.05 8.39
N THR A 163 13.53 -6.92 9.37
CA THR A 163 13.79 -6.48 10.75
C THR A 163 14.90 -5.40 10.79
N GLY A 164 14.60 -4.26 11.39
CA GLY A 164 15.52 -3.12 11.50
C GLY A 164 15.39 -2.06 10.40
N SER A 165 14.52 -2.24 9.41
CA SER A 165 14.28 -1.25 8.34
C SER A 165 13.53 0.00 8.80
N GLY A 166 12.83 -0.07 9.94
CA GLY A 166 11.87 0.97 10.34
C GLY A 166 10.56 0.96 9.53
N ALA A 167 10.35 -0.06 8.69
CA ALA A 167 9.10 -0.22 7.94
C ALA A 167 7.92 -0.56 8.85
N ALA A 168 6.70 -0.22 8.40
CA ALA A 168 5.47 -0.50 9.14
C ALA A 168 5.22 -2.01 9.26
N PHE A 169 5.52 -2.77 8.20
CA PHE A 169 5.36 -4.22 8.18
C PHE A 169 6.71 -4.91 8.02
N ILE A 170 6.98 -5.86 8.92
CA ILE A 170 8.25 -6.59 8.96
C ILE A 170 8.05 -8.02 8.43
N ILE A 171 8.78 -8.36 7.37
CA ILE A 171 8.79 -9.70 6.75
C ILE A 171 10.19 -10.34 6.82
N ASN A 172 10.29 -11.63 6.45
CA ASN A 172 11.56 -12.36 6.51
C ASN A 172 12.55 -11.97 5.40
N THR A 173 12.04 -11.73 4.19
CA THR A 173 12.77 -11.28 3.01
C THR A 173 11.86 -10.41 2.17
N THR A 174 12.37 -9.29 1.67
CA THR A 174 11.68 -8.45 0.68
C THR A 174 11.92 -8.92 -0.75
N ASN A 175 12.94 -9.75 -0.98
CA ASN A 175 13.15 -10.39 -2.28
C ASN A 175 12.13 -11.52 -2.45
N ILE A 176 11.06 -11.21 -3.18
CA ILE A 176 10.04 -12.18 -3.57
C ILE A 176 10.42 -12.79 -4.91
N VAL A 177 10.22 -14.09 -5.04
CA VAL A 177 10.47 -14.85 -6.26
C VAL A 177 9.16 -15.50 -6.67
N SER A 178 8.72 -15.23 -7.90
CA SER A 178 7.50 -15.81 -8.48
C SER A 178 7.47 -17.33 -8.33
N GLY A 179 6.31 -17.87 -7.96
CA GLY A 179 6.09 -19.29 -7.69
C GLY A 179 6.74 -19.80 -6.38
N GLY A 180 7.49 -18.97 -5.67
CA GLY A 180 8.03 -19.28 -4.35
C GLY A 180 7.04 -18.97 -3.22
N PRO A 181 7.19 -19.59 -2.04
CA PRO A 181 6.34 -19.29 -0.91
C PRO A 181 6.70 -17.94 -0.27
N VAL A 182 5.69 -17.13 0.07
CA VAL A 182 5.84 -15.90 0.86
C VAL A 182 5.25 -16.09 2.24
N ARG A 183 6.06 -15.80 3.26
CA ARG A 183 5.74 -16.09 4.66
C ARG A 183 5.95 -14.87 5.53
N ILE A 184 5.05 -14.69 6.50
CA ILE A 184 5.36 -13.84 7.65
C ILE A 184 6.39 -14.56 8.51
N LYS A 185 7.37 -13.81 9.03
CA LYS A 185 8.40 -14.38 9.90
C LYS A 185 7.74 -15.05 11.12
N ALA A 186 8.06 -16.32 11.36
CA ALA A 186 7.59 -17.01 12.55
C ALA A 186 8.01 -16.24 13.82
N GLY A 187 7.07 -16.00 14.73
CA GLY A 187 7.31 -15.22 15.96
C GLY A 187 7.22 -13.70 15.81
N THR A 188 6.96 -13.17 14.61
CA THR A 188 6.41 -11.82 14.45
C THR A 188 4.91 -11.96 14.27
N ILE A 189 4.15 -11.78 15.35
CA ILE A 189 2.73 -11.44 15.17
C ILE A 189 2.77 -10.01 14.62
N PRO A 190 2.29 -9.74 13.39
CA PRO A 190 2.17 -8.37 12.94
C PRO A 190 1.41 -7.60 14.02
N GLN A 191 1.99 -6.50 14.48
CA GLN A 191 1.40 -5.70 15.53
C GLN A 191 1.35 -4.27 15.02
N LEU A 192 0.15 -3.71 15.04
CA LEU A 192 0.01 -2.28 14.89
C LEU A 192 0.04 -1.68 16.30
N ILE A 193 1.17 -1.04 16.62
CA ILE A 193 1.36 -0.33 17.88
C ILE A 193 1.02 1.13 17.63
N GLU A 194 -0.03 1.60 18.28
CA GLU A 194 -0.42 3.00 18.18
C GLU A 194 0.66 3.91 18.80
N PRO A 195 1.18 4.92 18.07
CA PRO A 195 2.21 5.81 18.58
C PRO A 195 1.75 6.56 19.83
N GLY A 196 2.70 6.82 20.74
CA GLY A 196 2.44 7.62 21.95
C GLY A 196 2.17 6.83 23.23
N ALA A 197 2.75 5.63 23.37
CA ALA A 197 3.05 5.07 24.70
C ALA A 197 4.01 5.99 25.49
#